data_AF-A0AAE1I304-F1
#
_entry.id   AF-A0AAE1I304-F1
#
_cell.length_a   1.000
_cell.length_b   1.000
_cell.length_c   1.000
_cell.angle_alpha   90.00
_cell.angle_beta   90.00
_cell.angle_gamma   90.00
#
_symmetry.space_group_name_H-M   'P 1'
#
loop_
_entity.id
_entity.type
_entity.pdbx_description
1 polymer ?
#
loop_
_entity_poly.entity_id
_entity_poly.type
_entity_poly.pdbx_seq_one_letter_code
_entity_poly.pdbx_strand_id
1 'polypeptide(L)'
;MVYLSNSCPCDFNRPPRNVHTEKPSVLSKKKDVADQLLRLFISHSANIYGVKFIVYNVHSLCHLAAECLDHGPADSFSAYPYENRLGMIKHSLKSGYEPLVQAANHDLEKKDSVIVLDIENNDVVTVPRKHHVLDELIDGRQFKYLKWRNIELKCNRKDSCFITHGGTVVMVTNIVKRGEEIFLIGYPFEHYENL
;
A
#
# COMPACT_ATOMS: atom_id res chain seq x y z
N MET A 1 -13.51 -22.13 7.32
CA MET A 1 -14.11 -21.10 8.19
C MET A 1 -13.89 -19.77 7.49
N VAL A 2 -14.95 -19.10 7.03
CA VAL A 2 -14.83 -17.83 6.27
C VAL A 2 -14.69 -16.71 7.29
N TYR A 3 -13.54 -16.02 7.30
CA TYR A 3 -13.33 -14.84 8.14
C TYR A 3 -13.69 -13.60 7.32
N LEU A 4 -14.70 -12.86 7.79
CA LEU A 4 -15.02 -11.51 7.30
C LEU A 4 -14.30 -10.50 8.20
N SER A 5 -13.16 -9.97 7.75
CA SER A 5 -12.53 -8.84 8.44
C SER A 5 -13.11 -7.53 7.90
N ASN A 6 -13.98 -6.90 8.67
CA ASN A 6 -14.26 -5.48 8.53
C ASN A 6 -13.09 -4.69 9.12
N SER A 7 -11.99 -4.56 8.40
CA SER A 7 -10.91 -3.64 8.77
C SER A 7 -10.86 -2.48 7.79
N CYS A 8 -11.10 -1.27 8.31
CA CYS A 8 -10.68 -0.04 7.65
C CYS A 8 -9.19 -0.17 7.29
N PRO A 9 -8.77 0.17 6.05
CA PRO A 9 -7.39 0.05 5.66
C PRO A 9 -6.51 0.86 6.62
N CYS A 10 -5.58 0.16 7.26
CA CYS A 10 -4.57 0.73 8.13
C CYS A 10 -3.55 1.65 7.41
N ASP A 11 -3.79 1.95 6.13
CA ASP A 11 -3.04 2.91 5.29
C ASP A 11 -2.86 4.29 5.93
N PHE A 12 -3.74 4.69 6.85
CA PHE A 12 -3.63 5.96 7.59
C PHE A 12 -2.71 5.89 8.82
N ASN A 13 -2.36 4.70 9.28
CA ASN A 13 -1.52 4.48 10.45
C ASN A 13 -0.08 4.14 10.04
N ARG A 14 0.57 5.00 9.24
CA ARG A 14 2.03 5.07 9.39
C ARG A 14 2.27 5.60 10.82
N PRO A 15 2.86 4.82 11.73
CA PRO A 15 3.13 5.34 13.06
C PRO A 15 3.95 6.62 12.88
N PRO A 16 3.57 7.73 13.55
CA PRO A 16 4.36 8.96 13.50
C PRO A 16 5.81 8.59 13.82
N ARG A 17 6.78 9.02 13.01
CA ARG A 17 8.19 8.79 13.36
C ARG A 17 8.46 9.55 14.66
N ASN A 18 8.45 8.84 15.79
CA ASN A 18 8.75 9.36 17.12
C ASN A 18 8.28 10.81 17.32
N VAL A 19 6.96 11.03 17.46
CA VAL A 19 6.44 12.28 18.02
C VAL A 19 6.68 12.23 19.53
N HIS A 20 7.95 12.31 19.92
CA HIS A 20 8.27 12.75 21.27
C HIS A 20 7.84 14.22 21.33
N THR A 21 6.93 14.54 22.23
CA THR A 21 6.57 15.91 22.59
C THR A 21 7.81 16.60 23.18
N GLU A 22 8.68 17.10 22.31
CA GLU A 22 9.89 17.83 22.69
C GLU A 22 9.50 19.18 23.29
N LYS A 23 10.29 19.64 24.28
CA LYS A 23 10.07 20.94 24.93
C LYS A 23 10.12 22.09 23.90
N PRO A 24 9.30 23.15 24.03
CA PRO A 24 9.20 24.24 23.06
C PRO A 24 10.54 24.92 22.70
N SER A 25 11.48 24.98 23.65
CA SER A 25 12.79 25.58 23.47
C SER A 25 13.71 24.82 22.51
N VAL A 26 13.59 23.48 22.45
CA VAL A 26 14.38 22.63 21.53
C VAL A 26 13.79 22.68 20.13
N LEU A 27 12.45 22.76 20.03
CA LEU A 27 11.73 22.87 18.77
C LEU A 27 12.09 24.17 18.02
N SER A 28 12.20 25.29 18.73
CA SER A 28 12.61 26.58 18.13
C SER A 28 14.00 26.53 17.47
N LYS A 29 14.99 25.91 18.13
CA LYS A 29 16.35 25.78 17.59
C LYS A 29 16.40 24.86 16.37
N LYS A 30 15.66 23.75 16.38
CA LYS A 30 15.57 22.85 15.22
C LYS A 30 14.90 23.54 14.02
N LYS A 31 13.91 24.40 14.29
CA LYS A 31 13.22 25.19 13.28
C LYS A 31 14.15 26.20 12.61
N ASP A 32 14.96 26.93 13.38
CA ASP A 32 15.92 27.90 12.81
C ASP A 32 16.96 27.21 11.91
N VAL A 33 17.45 26.05 12.34
CA VAL A 33 18.36 25.24 11.51
C VAL A 33 17.67 24.74 10.25
N ALA A 34 16.44 24.23 10.35
CA ALA A 34 15.67 23.75 9.20
C ALA A 34 15.38 24.89 8.20
N ASP A 35 14.95 26.06 8.67
CA ASP A 35 14.70 27.24 7.84
C ASP A 35 15.97 27.67 7.09
N GLN A 36 17.12 27.72 7.78
CA GLN A 36 18.41 28.04 7.15
C GLN A 36 18.80 27.04 6.06
N LEU A 37 18.65 25.73 6.33
CA LEU A 37 18.97 24.67 5.37
C LEU A 37 18.04 24.72 4.14
N LEU A 38 16.74 24.94 4.33
CA LEU A 38 15.78 25.07 3.24
C LEU A 38 16.06 26.30 2.38
N ARG A 39 16.37 27.45 2.99
CA ARG A 39 16.78 28.67 2.26
C ARG A 39 18.07 28.46 1.47
N LEU A 40 19.04 27.77 2.06
CA LEU A 40 20.29 27.43 1.37
C LEU A 40 20.03 26.54 0.15
N PHE A 41 19.19 25.52 0.31
CA PHE A 41 18.78 24.64 -0.78
C PHE A 41 18.08 25.42 -1.92
N ILE A 42 17.16 26.34 -1.59
CA ILE A 42 16.47 27.19 -2.55
C ILE A 42 17.46 28.10 -3.29
N SER A 43 18.40 28.73 -2.57
CA SER A 43 19.45 29.58 -3.16
C SER A 43 20.31 28.81 -4.15
N HIS A 44 20.80 27.62 -3.77
CA HIS A 44 21.61 26.79 -4.64
C HIS A 44 20.81 26.27 -5.85
N SER A 45 19.57 25.86 -5.63
CA SER A 45 18.67 25.41 -6.69
C SER A 45 18.40 26.51 -7.71
N ALA A 46 18.31 27.78 -7.27
CA ALA A 46 18.09 28.91 -8.16
C ALA A 46 19.30 29.13 -9.09
N ASN A 47 20.51 28.88 -8.58
CA ASN A 47 21.75 28.98 -9.35
C ASN A 47 21.88 27.84 -10.38
N ILE A 48 21.52 26.60 -9.99
CA ILE A 48 21.69 25.41 -10.85
C ILE A 48 20.56 25.30 -11.89
N TYR A 49 19.32 25.54 -11.48
CA TYR A 49 18.12 25.27 -12.30
C TYR A 49 17.38 26.53 -12.75
N GLY A 50 17.82 27.72 -12.29
CA GLY A 50 17.20 29.00 -12.61
C GLY A 50 15.99 29.34 -11.75
N VAL A 51 15.59 30.61 -11.77
CA VAL A 51 14.51 31.16 -10.93
C VAL A 51 13.15 30.52 -11.21
N LYS A 52 12.88 30.10 -12.45
CA LYS A 52 11.61 29.42 -12.80
C LYS A 52 11.46 28.11 -12.01
N PHE A 53 12.54 27.35 -11.83
CA PHE A 53 12.49 26.12 -11.04
C PHE A 53 12.01 26.38 -9.61
N ILE A 54 12.43 27.50 -9.02
CA ILE A 54 12.03 27.91 -7.67
C ILE A 54 10.53 28.12 -7.59
N VAL A 55 9.99 28.99 -8.44
CA VAL A 55 8.57 29.37 -8.42
C VAL A 55 7.66 28.14 -8.59
N TYR A 56 8.01 27.24 -9.51
CA TYR A 56 7.15 26.10 -9.83
C TYR A 56 7.29 24.90 -8.89
N ASN A 57 8.47 24.66 -8.32
CA ASN A 57 8.74 23.36 -7.65
C ASN A 57 9.09 23.48 -6.17
N VAL A 58 9.81 24.52 -5.76
CA VAL A 58 10.43 24.56 -4.42
C VAL A 58 10.09 25.81 -3.62
N HIS A 59 9.24 26.70 -4.15
CA HIS A 59 8.81 27.92 -3.47
C HIS A 59 8.15 27.63 -2.12
N SER A 60 7.33 26.58 -2.03
CA SER A 60 6.65 26.17 -0.79
C SER A 60 7.63 25.83 0.33
N LEU A 61 8.85 25.39 0.02
CA LEU A 61 9.87 25.08 1.04
C LEU A 61 10.29 26.30 1.85
N CYS A 62 10.10 27.53 1.33
CA CYS A 62 10.36 28.76 2.08
C CYS A 62 9.46 28.92 3.32
N HIS A 63 8.28 28.30 3.31
CA HIS A 63 7.26 28.45 4.34
C HIS A 63 7.19 27.25 5.29
N LEU A 64 7.65 26.07 4.84
CA LEU A 64 7.53 24.80 5.55
C LEU A 64 8.00 24.85 7.02
N ALA A 65 9.13 25.51 7.31
CA ALA A 65 9.66 25.62 8.66
C ALA A 65 8.77 26.47 9.59
N ALA A 66 8.11 27.50 9.06
CA ALA A 66 7.14 28.30 9.81
C ALA A 66 5.81 27.54 9.97
N GLU A 67 5.32 26.92 8.90
CA GLU A 67 4.10 26.11 8.91
C GLU A 67 4.18 24.95 9.92
N CYS A 68 5.37 24.36 10.11
CA CYS A 68 5.56 23.32 11.13
C CYS A 68 5.44 23.83 12.58
N LEU A 69 5.58 25.14 12.84
CA LEU A 69 5.28 25.72 14.15
C LEU A 69 3.78 25.93 14.33
N ASP A 70 3.11 26.41 13.29
CA ASP A 70 1.70 26.78 13.35
C ASP A 70 0.79 25.54 13.33
N HIS A 71 1.20 24.48 12.63
CA HIS A 71 0.38 23.28 12.38
C HIS A 71 0.95 21.98 12.97
N GLY A 72 2.10 22.05 13.64
CA GLY A 72 2.81 20.89 14.18
C GLY A 72 3.70 20.19 13.13
N PRO A 73 4.20 18.98 13.40
CA PRO A 73 5.12 18.28 12.50
C PRO A 73 4.54 18.12 11.09
N ALA A 74 5.36 18.14 10.03
CA ALA A 74 4.89 17.97 8.64
C ALA A 74 3.98 16.74 8.43
N ASP A 75 4.17 15.67 9.19
CA ASP A 75 3.32 14.47 9.15
C ASP A 75 1.86 14.75 9.58
N SER A 76 1.57 15.82 10.34
CA SER A 76 0.21 16.17 10.80
C SER A 76 -0.63 16.85 9.73
N PHE A 77 -0.02 17.62 8.83
CA PHE A 77 -0.73 18.46 7.86
C PHE A 77 -0.38 18.15 6.40
N SER A 78 0.66 17.34 6.14
CA SER A 78 1.01 16.94 4.78
C SER A 78 -0.01 15.96 4.20
N ALA A 79 -0.23 16.08 2.89
CA ALA A 79 -1.06 15.13 2.14
C ALA A 79 -0.33 13.79 1.87
N TYR A 80 0.94 13.65 2.26
CA TYR A 80 1.79 12.50 1.95
C TYR A 80 1.16 11.13 2.31
N PRO A 81 0.50 10.94 3.47
CA PRO A 81 -0.19 9.68 3.78
C PRO A 81 -1.29 9.34 2.77
N TYR A 82 -1.98 10.37 2.25
CA TYR A 82 -3.09 10.24 1.32
C TYR A 82 -2.63 10.06 -0.13
N GLU A 83 -1.46 10.58 -0.51
CA GLU A 83 -0.91 10.48 -1.87
C GLU A 83 -0.70 9.02 -2.31
N ASN A 84 -0.19 8.18 -1.40
CA ASN A 84 -0.01 6.76 -1.69
C ASN A 84 -1.35 6.07 -2.00
N ARG A 85 -2.38 6.33 -1.18
CA ARG A 85 -3.72 5.79 -1.38
C ARG A 85 -4.34 6.32 -2.68
N LEU A 86 -4.18 7.60 -2.98
CA LEU A 86 -4.63 8.19 -4.23
C LEU A 86 -3.96 7.56 -5.45
N GLY A 87 -2.66 7.23 -5.35
CA GLY A 87 -1.94 6.47 -6.36
C GLY A 87 -2.55 5.09 -6.60
N MET A 88 -2.87 4.35 -5.53
CA MET A 88 -3.53 3.05 -5.64
C MET A 88 -4.91 3.15 -6.31
N ILE A 89 -5.71 4.15 -5.93
CA ILE A 89 -7.02 4.41 -6.55
C ILE A 89 -6.83 4.73 -8.04
N LYS A 90 -5.89 5.62 -8.39
CA LYS A 90 -5.62 5.95 -9.80
C LYS A 90 -5.21 4.73 -10.63
N HIS A 91 -4.43 3.81 -10.06
CA HIS A 91 -4.02 2.58 -10.74
C HIS A 91 -5.15 1.56 -10.91
N SER A 92 -6.19 1.60 -10.07
CA SER A 92 -7.35 0.71 -10.24
C SER A 92 -8.32 1.19 -11.31
N LEU A 93 -8.30 2.48 -11.67
CA LEU A 93 -9.14 3.04 -12.72
C LEU A 93 -8.64 2.61 -14.10
N LYS A 94 -9.54 2.03 -14.91
CA LYS A 94 -9.25 1.62 -16.29
C LYS A 94 -9.37 2.78 -17.28
N SER A 95 -10.15 3.81 -16.95
CA SER A 95 -10.34 5.00 -17.76
C SER A 95 -10.82 6.21 -16.94
N GLY A 96 -10.85 7.39 -17.54
CA GLY A 96 -11.43 8.60 -16.93
C GLY A 96 -12.96 8.68 -16.99
N TYR A 97 -13.64 7.67 -17.56
CA TYR A 97 -15.09 7.62 -17.65
C TYR A 97 -15.69 7.08 -16.34
N GLU A 98 -16.55 7.83 -15.66
CA GLU A 98 -17.19 7.43 -14.38
C GLU A 98 -16.19 6.87 -13.33
N PRO A 99 -15.14 7.62 -12.95
CA PRO A 99 -14.08 7.12 -12.09
C PRO A 99 -14.56 6.74 -10.68
N LEU A 100 -15.59 7.41 -10.16
CA LEU A 100 -16.18 7.08 -8.86
C LEU A 100 -16.89 5.72 -8.88
N VAL A 101 -17.62 5.42 -9.96
CA VAL A 101 -18.31 4.13 -10.14
C VAL A 101 -17.27 3.01 -10.29
N GLN A 102 -16.23 3.23 -11.10
CA GLN A 102 -15.13 2.29 -11.22
C GLN A 102 -14.44 2.01 -9.86
N ALA A 103 -14.16 3.05 -9.07
CA ALA A 103 -13.56 2.90 -7.75
C ALA A 103 -14.49 2.14 -6.79
N ALA A 104 -15.78 2.49 -6.76
CA ALA A 104 -16.76 1.83 -5.90
C ALA A 104 -16.93 0.35 -6.25
N ASN A 105 -17.05 0.02 -7.54
CA ASN A 105 -17.17 -1.36 -8.00
C ASN A 105 -15.92 -2.18 -7.65
N HIS A 106 -14.72 -1.62 -7.85
CA HIS A 106 -13.48 -2.30 -7.48
C HIS A 106 -13.32 -2.47 -5.96
N ASP A 107 -13.79 -1.52 -5.15
CA ASP A 107 -13.83 -1.67 -3.70
C ASP A 107 -14.85 -2.74 -3.26
N LEU A 108 -15.96 -2.92 -3.98
CA LEU A 108 -16.90 -4.02 -3.77
C LEU A 108 -16.28 -5.37 -4.15
N GLU A 109 -15.64 -5.47 -5.32
CA GLU A 109 -14.91 -6.68 -5.76
C GLU A 109 -13.88 -7.14 -4.70
N LYS A 110 -13.25 -6.20 -3.99
CA LYS A 110 -12.27 -6.51 -2.94
C LYS A 110 -12.87 -6.93 -1.60
N LYS A 111 -14.14 -6.59 -1.34
CA LYS A 111 -14.79 -6.83 -0.05
C LYS A 111 -15.37 -8.22 0.07
N ASP A 112 -15.65 -8.89 -1.04
CA ASP A 112 -16.37 -10.14 -1.01
C ASP A 112 -15.45 -11.35 -1.17
N SER A 113 -15.44 -12.16 -0.11
CA SER A 113 -14.95 -13.54 -0.04
C SER A 113 -13.45 -13.72 -0.26
N VAL A 114 -12.71 -13.64 0.84
CA VAL A 114 -11.43 -14.34 0.94
C VAL A 114 -11.70 -15.81 1.19
N ILE A 115 -11.36 -16.65 0.22
CA ILE A 115 -11.29 -18.10 0.45
C ILE A 115 -9.92 -18.39 1.04
N VAL A 116 -9.91 -19.15 2.14
CA VAL A 116 -8.71 -19.68 2.78
C VAL A 116 -8.68 -21.19 2.51
N LEU A 117 -7.66 -21.64 1.78
CA LEU A 117 -7.44 -23.07 1.51
C LEU A 117 -6.18 -23.52 2.21
N ASP A 118 -6.26 -24.65 2.91
CA ASP A 118 -5.12 -25.33 3.52
C ASP A 118 -4.55 -26.37 2.55
N ILE A 119 -3.22 -26.43 2.46
CA ILE A 119 -2.50 -27.35 1.57
C ILE A 119 -1.58 -28.21 2.42
N GLU A 120 -1.79 -29.52 2.38
CA GLU A 120 -0.91 -30.49 3.02
C GLU A 120 0.48 -30.52 2.35
N ASN A 121 1.51 -30.49 3.19
CA ASN A 121 2.78 -29.81 2.94
C ASN A 121 3.85 -30.65 2.22
N ASN A 122 3.52 -31.83 1.71
CA ASN A 122 4.55 -32.82 1.38
C ASN A 122 5.47 -32.46 0.19
N ASP A 123 5.09 -31.53 -0.69
CA ASP A 123 5.88 -31.17 -1.90
C ASP A 123 5.86 -29.65 -2.22
N VAL A 124 5.58 -28.79 -1.24
CA VAL A 124 5.29 -27.37 -1.51
C VAL A 124 6.52 -26.48 -1.33
N VAL A 125 6.88 -25.72 -2.36
CA VAL A 125 7.98 -24.74 -2.33
C VAL A 125 7.42 -23.33 -2.47
N THR A 126 7.50 -22.55 -1.38
CA THR A 126 7.28 -21.10 -1.38
C THR A 126 8.58 -20.36 -1.63
N VAL A 127 8.63 -19.48 -2.64
CA VAL A 127 9.80 -18.66 -2.95
C VAL A 127 9.62 -17.28 -2.32
N PRO A 128 10.58 -16.77 -1.52
CA PRO A 128 10.43 -15.50 -0.82
C PRO A 128 10.58 -14.32 -1.78
N ARG A 129 9.50 -13.97 -2.48
CA ARG A 129 9.20 -12.57 -2.72
C ARG A 129 8.39 -12.10 -1.52
N LYS A 130 9.08 -11.52 -0.53
CA LYS A 130 8.43 -10.87 0.61
C LYS A 130 7.37 -9.93 0.07
N HIS A 131 6.13 -10.23 0.38
CA HIS A 131 5.01 -9.36 0.09
C HIS A 131 4.53 -8.83 1.43
N HIS A 132 4.48 -7.51 1.57
CA HIS A 132 3.91 -6.88 2.74
C HIS A 132 2.51 -6.45 2.35
N VAL A 133 1.48 -7.27 2.63
CA VAL A 133 0.11 -6.75 2.61
C VAL A 133 -0.08 -5.99 3.93
N LEU A 134 -0.49 -4.72 3.82
CA LEU A 134 -0.76 -3.85 4.97
C LEU A 134 -1.95 -4.35 5.80
N ASP A 135 -2.96 -4.94 5.15
CA ASP A 135 -4.04 -5.67 5.82
C ASP A 135 -3.65 -7.16 6.03
N GLU A 136 -3.02 -7.45 7.17
CA GLU A 136 -2.76 -8.83 7.60
C GLU A 136 -4.06 -9.55 7.97
N LEU A 137 -4.78 -10.04 6.97
CA LEU A 137 -5.98 -10.87 7.18
C LEU A 137 -5.66 -12.14 7.99
N ILE A 138 -4.46 -12.67 7.78
CA ILE A 138 -3.93 -13.86 8.44
C ILE A 138 -2.48 -13.55 8.82
N ASP A 139 -2.14 -13.71 10.09
CA ASP A 139 -0.77 -13.57 10.57
C ASP A 139 0.09 -14.76 10.09
N GLY A 140 1.22 -14.44 9.47
CA GLY A 140 2.12 -15.41 8.86
C GLY A 140 3.05 -14.79 7.80
N ARG A 141 3.99 -15.59 7.28
CA ARG A 141 4.89 -15.12 6.23
C ARG A 141 4.15 -15.10 4.90
N GLN A 142 4.12 -13.95 4.23
CA GLN A 142 3.37 -13.79 2.99
C GLN A 142 4.26 -13.87 1.75
N PHE A 143 3.74 -14.48 0.70
CA PHE A 143 4.43 -14.80 -0.55
C PHE A 143 3.56 -14.42 -1.76
N LYS A 144 4.23 -14.15 -2.89
CA LYS A 144 3.59 -13.91 -4.20
C LYS A 144 3.72 -15.08 -5.18
N TYR A 145 4.36 -16.17 -4.75
CA TYR A 145 4.69 -17.31 -5.60
C TYR A 145 4.65 -18.60 -4.78
N LEU A 146 3.97 -19.59 -5.35
CA LEU A 146 3.87 -20.95 -4.84
C LEU A 146 4.18 -21.92 -5.98
N LYS A 147 5.08 -22.87 -5.74
CA LYS A 147 5.30 -24.00 -6.62
C LYS A 147 4.91 -25.28 -5.89
N TRP A 148 4.01 -26.04 -6.50
CA TRP A 148 3.59 -27.34 -5.99
C TRP A 148 3.65 -28.35 -7.14
N ARG A 149 4.64 -29.24 -7.09
CA ARG A 149 4.95 -30.18 -8.18
C ARG A 149 5.12 -29.45 -9.53
N ASN A 150 4.26 -29.76 -10.51
CA ASN A 150 4.24 -29.14 -11.84
C ASN A 150 3.30 -27.92 -11.93
N ILE A 151 2.67 -27.52 -10.82
CA ILE A 151 1.76 -26.38 -10.75
C ILE A 151 2.53 -25.18 -10.19
N GLU A 152 2.45 -24.06 -10.88
CA GLU A 152 3.00 -22.79 -10.42
C GLU A 152 1.86 -21.78 -10.28
N LEU A 153 1.68 -21.27 -9.06
CA LEU A 153 0.75 -20.20 -8.76
C LEU A 153 1.54 -18.93 -8.48
N LYS A 154 1.25 -17.88 -9.25
CA LYS A 154 1.83 -16.56 -9.05
C LYS A 154 0.69 -15.59 -8.83
N CYS A 155 0.73 -14.78 -7.77
CA CYS A 155 -0.27 -13.72 -7.59
C CYS A 155 0.06 -12.52 -8.50
N ASN A 156 0.01 -12.78 -9.81
CA ASN A 156 0.09 -11.84 -10.92
C ASN A 156 -1.19 -11.99 -11.78
N ARG A 157 -1.27 -11.36 -12.95
CA ARG A 157 -2.50 -11.43 -13.77
C ARG A 157 -2.72 -12.76 -14.51
N LYS A 158 -1.69 -13.56 -14.79
CA LYS A 158 -1.79 -14.70 -15.72
C LYS A 158 -1.84 -16.06 -15.02
N ASP A 159 -1.10 -16.22 -13.92
CA ASP A 159 -0.92 -17.52 -13.24
C ASP A 159 -1.56 -17.51 -11.83
N SER A 160 -2.60 -16.70 -11.63
CA SER A 160 -3.24 -16.52 -10.31
C SER A 160 -4.55 -17.30 -10.14
N CYS A 161 -5.10 -17.89 -11.19
CA CYS A 161 -6.40 -18.55 -11.12
C CYS A 161 -6.27 -20.07 -10.95
N PHE A 162 -7.15 -20.65 -10.15
CA PHE A 162 -7.33 -22.10 -10.04
C PHE A 162 -8.82 -22.45 -9.80
N ILE A 163 -9.18 -23.70 -9.99
CA ILE A 163 -10.55 -24.19 -9.79
C ILE A 163 -10.55 -25.10 -8.56
N THR A 164 -11.47 -24.86 -7.63
CA THR A 164 -11.66 -25.73 -6.45
C THR A 164 -12.37 -27.02 -6.85
N HIS A 165 -12.31 -28.06 -6.00
CA HIS A 165 -13.11 -29.27 -6.22
C HIS A 165 -14.63 -29.01 -6.31
N GLY A 166 -15.10 -27.88 -5.77
CA GLY A 166 -16.49 -27.43 -5.88
C GLY A 166 -16.83 -26.70 -7.19
N GLY A 167 -15.89 -26.61 -8.15
CA GLY A 167 -16.10 -25.94 -9.43
C GLY A 167 -16.02 -24.41 -9.37
N THR A 168 -15.64 -23.84 -8.22
CA THR A 168 -15.45 -22.38 -8.08
C THR A 168 -14.10 -21.97 -8.62
N VAL A 169 -14.08 -21.02 -9.56
CA VAL A 169 -12.85 -20.39 -10.03
C VAL A 169 -12.42 -19.34 -9.01
N VAL A 170 -11.16 -19.36 -8.59
CA VAL A 170 -10.62 -18.45 -7.57
C VAL A 170 -9.35 -17.79 -8.09
N MET A 171 -9.26 -16.46 -7.94
CA MET A 171 -8.04 -15.69 -8.20
C MET A 171 -7.25 -15.48 -6.91
N VAL A 172 -6.07 -16.10 -6.80
CA VAL A 172 -5.13 -15.91 -5.69
C VAL A 172 -4.52 -14.51 -5.74
N THR A 173 -4.64 -13.79 -4.63
CA THR A 173 -4.03 -12.48 -4.42
C THR A 173 -2.89 -12.51 -3.42
N ASN A 174 -2.90 -13.47 -2.50
CA ASN A 174 -1.86 -13.65 -1.48
C ASN A 174 -1.70 -15.12 -1.08
N ILE A 175 -0.50 -15.46 -0.61
CA ILE A 175 -0.18 -16.80 -0.10
C ILE A 175 0.47 -16.61 1.27
N VAL A 176 -0.05 -17.24 2.32
CA VAL A 176 0.44 -17.06 3.69
C VAL A 176 0.90 -18.41 4.23
N LYS A 177 2.16 -18.49 4.70
CA LYS A 177 2.67 -19.65 5.44
C LYS A 177 2.67 -19.37 6.93
N ARG A 178 1.98 -20.19 7.71
CA ARG A 178 1.95 -20.16 9.17
C ARG A 178 2.36 -21.54 9.69
N GLY A 179 3.54 -21.62 10.30
CA GLY A 179 4.12 -22.92 10.66
C GLY A 179 4.33 -23.78 9.41
N GLU A 180 3.65 -24.92 9.37
CA GLU A 180 3.65 -25.86 8.23
C GLU A 180 2.41 -25.73 7.33
N GLU A 181 1.43 -24.91 7.71
CA GLU A 181 0.21 -24.70 6.93
C GLU A 181 0.42 -23.60 5.90
N ILE A 182 -0.19 -23.78 4.73
CA ILE A 182 -0.17 -22.79 3.64
C ILE A 182 -1.60 -22.41 3.32
N PHE A 183 -1.86 -21.11 3.45
CA PHE A 183 -3.14 -20.49 3.17
C PHE A 183 -3.09 -19.74 1.85
N LEU A 184 -3.92 -20.15 0.89
CA LEU A 184 -4.21 -19.34 -0.29
C LEU A 184 -5.29 -18.34 0.04
N ILE A 185 -5.08 -17.07 -0.27
CA ILE A 185 -6.05 -15.98 -0.13
C ILE A 185 -6.40 -15.50 -1.53
N GLY A 186 -7.70 -15.45 -1.84
CA GLY A 186 -8.15 -15.04 -3.16
C GLY A 186 -9.65 -14.79 -3.22
N TYR A 187 -10.07 -14.25 -4.36
CA TYR A 187 -11.46 -13.88 -4.66
C TYR A 187 -12.10 -14.94 -5.57
N PRO A 188 -13.29 -15.47 -5.22
CA PRO A 188 -14.05 -16.31 -6.14
C PRO A 188 -14.64 -15.48 -7.28
N PHE A 189 -14.75 -16.09 -8.46
CA PHE A 189 -15.55 -15.54 -9.54
C PHE A 189 -16.99 -16.01 -9.42
N GLU A 190 -17.95 -15.08 -9.41
CA GLU A 190 -19.38 -15.39 -9.41
C GLU A 190 -19.89 -15.81 -10.80
N HIS A 191 -19.29 -15.24 -11.86
CA HIS A 191 -19.67 -15.51 -13.24
C HIS A 191 -18.42 -15.73 -14.10
N TYR A 192 -18.40 -16.83 -14.84
CA TYR A 192 -17.44 -17.08 -15.90
C TYR A 192 -18.17 -17.65 -17.11
N GLU A 193 -17.90 -17.11 -18.29
CA GLU A 193 -18.42 -17.66 -19.54
C GLU A 193 -17.55 -18.86 -19.95
N ASN A 194 -18.18 -19.99 -20.25
CA ASN A 194 -17.49 -21.11 -20.89
C ASN A 194 -17.13 -20.66 -22.31
N LEU A 195 -15.82 -20.60 -22.60
CA LEU A 195 -15.28 -20.37 -23.95
C LEU A 195 -15.62 -21.52 -24.90
#